data_AF-A0A820PTU7-F1
#
_entry.id   AF-A0A820PTU7-F1
#
_cell.length_a   1.000
_cell.length_b   1.000
_cell.length_c   1.000
_cell.angle_alpha   90.00
_cell.angle_beta   90.00
_cell.angle_gamma   90.00
#
_symmetry.space_group_name_H-M   'P 1'
#
loop_
_entity.id
_entity.type
_entity.pdbx_description
1 polymer ?
#
loop_
_entity_poly.entity_id
_entity_poly.type
_entity_poly.pdbx_seq_one_letter_code
_entity_poly.pdbx_strand_id
1 'polypeptide(L)' 'TIIFYIHQPRYSIFKLFDTVLLMDKGKTFYQSPALGLLPHFNIQGYPCDVHDHPADFALDVLIDASR' A
#
# COMPACT_ATOMS: atom_id res chain seq x y z
N THR A 1 6.05 19.77 3.56
CA THR A 1 5.86 18.30 3.52
C THR A 1 5.17 17.87 4.77
N ILE A 2 4.07 17.11 4.65
CA ILE A 2 3.35 16.52 5.79
C ILE A 2 3.62 15.02 5.74
N ILE A 3 4.01 14.45 6.88
CA ILE A 3 4.23 13.00 7.04
C ILE A 3 3.41 12.58 8.25
N PHE A 4 2.60 11.54 8.08
CA PHE A 4 1.77 11.00 9.14
C PHE A 4 1.63 9.49 8.97
N TYR A 5 1.22 8.85 10.06
CA TYR A 5 0.82 7.46 10.07
C TYR A 5 -0.70 7.38 10.19
N ILE A 6 -1.31 6.47 9.43
CA ILE A 6 -2.74 6.18 9.51
C ILE A 6 -2.92 4.66 9.54
N HIS A 7 -3.71 4.19 10.50
CA HIS A 7 -4.09 2.79 10.58
C HIS A 7 -5.36 2.59 9.74
N GLN A 8 -5.27 1.78 8.68
CA GLN A 8 -6.41 1.37 7.82
C GLN A 8 -7.27 2.56 7.34
N PRO A 9 -6.74 3.40 6.42
CA PRO A 9 -7.49 4.52 5.87
C PRO A 9 -8.69 4.02 5.07
N ARG A 10 -9.81 4.74 5.09
CA ARG A 10 -10.89 4.51 4.12
C ARG A 10 -10.42 4.85 2.70
N TYR A 11 -11.06 4.25 1.70
CA TYR A 11 -10.68 4.43 0.29
C TYR A 11 -10.70 5.89 -0.15
N SER A 12 -11.73 6.62 0.29
CA SER A 12 -11.85 8.05 0.02
C SER A 12 -10.67 8.88 0.54
N ILE A 13 -10.06 8.46 1.64
CA ILE A 13 -8.90 9.12 2.24
C ILE A 13 -7.61 8.67 1.55
N PHE A 14 -7.46 7.38 1.27
CA PHE A 14 -6.28 6.84 0.58
C PHE A 14 -6.05 7.50 -0.78
N LYS A 15 -7.13 7.82 -1.51
CA LYS A 15 -7.07 8.56 -2.79
C LYS A 15 -6.46 9.97 -2.69
N LEU A 16 -6.34 10.53 -1.49
CA LEU A 16 -5.78 11.87 -1.27
C LEU A 16 -4.26 11.83 -1.07
N PHE A 17 -3.64 10.65 -1.02
CA PHE A 17 -2.22 10.54 -0.72
C PHE A 17 -1.37 10.72 -1.97
N ASP A 18 -0.36 11.59 -1.88
CA ASP A 18 0.63 11.74 -2.95
C ASP A 18 1.62 10.58 -2.96
N THR A 19 2.13 10.21 -1.79
CA THR A 19 3.18 9.19 -1.59
C THR A 19 2.74 8.20 -0.51
N VAL A 20 3.05 6.92 -0.72
CA VAL A 20 2.84 5.86 0.27
C VAL A 20 4.19 5.31 0.70
N LEU A 21 4.36 5.17 2.02
CA LEU A 21 5.46 4.43 2.65
C LEU A 21 4.85 3.21 3.35
N LEU A 22 5.20 2.01 2.87
CA LEU A 22 4.78 0.74 3.43
C LEU A 22 5.97 0.04 4.08
N MET A 23 5.81 -0.37 5.33
CA MET A 23 6.90 -0.94 6.14
C MET A 23 6.41 -2.14 6.95
N ASP A 24 7.28 -3.16 7.11
CA ASP A 24 7.13 -4.23 8.10
C ASP A 24 8.43 -4.38 8.90
N LYS A 25 8.33 -4.48 10.23
CA LYS A 25 9.47 -4.72 11.16
C LYS A 25 10.72 -3.86 10.86
N GLY A 26 10.52 -2.58 10.53
CA GLY A 26 11.60 -1.63 10.23
C GLY A 26 12.19 -1.71 8.82
N LYS A 27 11.69 -2.61 7.96
CA LYS A 27 12.04 -2.70 6.55
C LYS A 27 11.01 -1.97 5.69
N THR A 28 11.48 -1.27 4.67
CA THR A 28 10.62 -0.60 3.69
C THR A 28 10.34 -1.54 2.53
N PHE A 29 9.06 -1.73 2.22
CA PHE A 29 8.59 -2.55 1.09
C PHE A 29 8.24 -1.68 -0.11
N TYR A 30 7.64 -0.53 0.15
CA TYR A 30 7.25 0.42 -0.90
C TYR A 30 7.42 1.85 -0.40
N GLN A 31 8.05 2.70 -1.20
CA GLN A 31 8.16 4.13 -0.94
C GLN A 31 8.12 4.88 -2.28
N SER A 32 6.92 5.19 -2.74
CA SER A 32 6.69 5.75 -4.07
C SER A 32 5.29 6.37 -4.16
N PRO A 33 4.92 7.05 -5.26
CA PRO A 33 3.61 7.67 -5.41
C PRO A 33 2.46 6.69 -5.17
N ALA A 34 1.36 7.13 -4.57
CA ALA A 34 0.23 6.25 -4.25
C ALA A 34 -0.36 5.56 -5.50
N LEU A 35 -0.38 6.28 -6.63
CA LEU A 35 -0.84 5.77 -7.93
C LEU A 35 0.00 4.58 -8.45
N GLY A 36 1.25 4.46 -8.01
CA GLY A 36 2.16 3.38 -8.41
C GLY A 36 2.01 2.10 -7.58
N LEU A 37 1.20 2.12 -6.50
CA LEU A 37 1.13 1.03 -5.54
C LEU A 37 0.62 -0.28 -6.18
N LEU A 38 -0.52 -0.24 -6.86
CA LEU A 38 -1.08 -1.43 -7.51
C LEU A 38 -0.21 -1.94 -8.68
N PRO A 39 0.29 -1.08 -9.59
CA PRO A 39 1.26 -1.53 -10.61
C PRO A 39 2.49 -2.23 -10.02
N HIS A 40 3.03 -1.73 -8.90
CA HIS A 40 4.18 -2.34 -8.23
C HIS A 40 3.90 -3.79 -7.80
N PHE A 41 2.79 -4.02 -7.09
CA PHE A 41 2.41 -5.36 -6.65
C PHE A 41 2.00 -6.29 -7.81
N ASN A 42 1.35 -5.75 -8.83
CA ASN A 42 0.98 -6.52 -10.01
C ASN A 42 2.21 -7.09 -10.75
N ILE A 43 3.28 -6.31 -10.88
CA ILE A 43 4.56 -6.77 -11.48
C ILE A 43 5.19 -7.89 -10.64
N GLN A 44 4.97 -7.90 -9.34
CA GLN A 44 5.48 -8.92 -8.40
C GLN A 44 4.60 -10.18 -8.34
N GLY A 45 3.51 -10.25 -9.14
CA GLY A 45 2.61 -11.40 -9.19
C GLY A 45 1.46 -11.35 -8.18
N TYR A 46 1.21 -10.19 -7.56
CA TYR A 46 0.07 -9.95 -6.68
C TYR A 46 -0.93 -9.00 -7.38
N PRO A 47 -1.87 -9.53 -8.20
CA PRO A 47 -2.92 -8.72 -8.78
C PRO A 47 -3.96 -8.35 -7.71
N CYS A 48 -4.40 -7.09 -7.72
CA CYS A 48 -5.45 -6.58 -6.84
C CYS A 48 -6.80 -6.60 -7.59
N ASP A 49 -7.87 -7.04 -6.93
CA ASP A 49 -9.22 -6.98 -7.52
C ASP A 49 -9.68 -5.52 -7.66
N VAL A 50 -10.53 -5.24 -8.64
CA VAL A 50 -11.11 -3.91 -8.88
C VAL A 50 -11.95 -3.42 -7.70
N HIS A 51 -12.52 -4.36 -6.93
CA HIS A 51 -13.35 -4.05 -5.77
C HIS A 51 -12.57 -3.95 -4.46
N ASP A 52 -11.28 -4.29 -4.46
CA ASP A 52 -10.46 -4.26 -3.26
C ASP A 52 -9.98 -2.85 -2.92
N HIS A 53 -9.84 -2.60 -1.63
CA HIS A 53 -9.23 -1.38 -1.14
C HIS A 53 -7.69 -1.48 -1.29
N PRO A 54 -7.02 -0.61 -2.07
CA PRO A 54 -5.59 -0.75 -2.36
C PRO A 54 -4.68 -0.79 -1.13
N ALA A 55 -4.99 0.01 -0.10
CA ALA A 55 -4.21 -0.01 1.14
C ALA A 55 -4.39 -1.30 1.96
N ASP A 56 -5.59 -1.89 1.95
CA ASP A 56 -5.85 -3.12 2.70
C ASP A 56 -5.19 -4.28 1.98
N PHE A 57 -5.38 -4.37 0.65
CA PHE A 57 -4.66 -5.29 -0.23
C PHE A 57 -3.14 -5.24 -0.01
N ALA A 58 -2.54 -4.04 -0.02
CA ALA A 58 -1.10 -3.89 0.17
C ALA A 58 -0.62 -4.36 1.55
N LEU A 59 -1.43 -4.16 2.59
CA LEU A 59 -1.14 -4.67 3.94
C LEU A 59 -1.29 -6.20 4.00
N ASP A 60 -2.27 -6.78 3.33
CA ASP A 60 -2.46 -8.22 3.28
C ASP A 60 -1.30 -8.93 2.56
N VAL A 61 -0.85 -8.39 1.41
CA VAL A 61 0.34 -8.88 0.70
C VAL A 61 1.59 -8.80 1.59
N LEU A 62 1.75 -7.70 2.33
CA LEU A 62 2.86 -7.53 3.26
C LEU A 62 2.83 -8.58 4.38
N ILE A 63 1.66 -8.83 4.97
CA ILE A 63 1.47 -9.83 6.02
C ILE A 63 1.76 -11.23 5.50
N ASP A 64 1.33 -11.55 4.27
CA ASP A 64 1.60 -12.83 3.62
C ASP A 64 3.08 -13.01 3.32
N ALA A 65 3.75 -12.00 2.76
CA ALA A 65 5.18 -12.04 2.43
C ALA A 65 6.10 -12.08 3.66
N SER A 66 5.61 -11.65 4.83
CA SER A 66 6.35 -11.66 6.09
C SER A 66 6.15 -12.92 6.94
N ARG A 67 5.35 -13.88 6.46
CA ARG A 67 5.23 -15.23 7.05
C ARG A 67 6.33 -16.16 6.52
#